data_AF-A0A059LMZ5-F1
#
_entry.id   AF-A0A059LMZ5-F1
#
_cell.length_a   1.000
_cell.length_b   1.000
_cell.length_c   1.000
_cell.angle_alpha   90.00
_cell.angle_beta   90.00
_cell.angle_gamma   90.00
#
_symmetry.space_group_name_H-M   'P 1'
#
loop_
_entity.id
_entity.type
_entity.pdbx_description
1 polymer ?
#
loop_
_entity_poly.entity_id
_entity_poly.type
_entity_poly.pdbx_seq_one_letter_code
_entity_poly.pdbx_strand_id
1 'polypeptide(L)'
;MPPFDAVVASEVMEHVEDLPTFAAALSASAAPQAPVVVTTLNRTLPSYLAAIVLAERVLRWVPRGTHRWERFLTPEELAMLMRAHGRMRMEGATGMLLNPLAKTWRFGTDLSINYAAHFVKTD
;
A
#
# COMPACT_ATOMS: atom_id res chain seq x y z
N MET A 1 9.51 -20.10 12.24
CA MET A 1 8.56 -20.50 11.20
C MET A 1 9.29 -20.43 9.87
N PRO A 2 9.12 -21.38 8.94
CA PRO A 2 9.72 -21.24 7.60
C PRO A 2 9.18 -19.99 6.90
N PRO A 3 9.97 -19.33 6.04
CA PRO A 3 9.52 -18.17 5.28
C PRO A 3 8.41 -18.56 4.29
N PHE A 4 7.55 -17.60 3.97
CA PHE A 4 6.40 -17.77 3.07
C PHE A 4 6.79 -17.57 1.60
N ASP A 5 6.11 -18.29 0.71
CA ASP A 5 6.29 -18.19 -0.74
C ASP A 5 5.70 -16.91 -1.36
N ALA A 6 4.88 -16.18 -0.61
CA ALA A 6 4.39 -14.84 -0.92
C ALA A 6 3.96 -14.11 0.37
N VAL A 7 4.08 -12.79 0.38
CA VAL A 7 3.60 -11.95 1.49
C VAL A 7 2.73 -10.83 0.94
N VAL A 8 1.57 -10.59 1.57
CA VAL A 8 0.68 -9.48 1.22
C VAL A 8 0.44 -8.62 2.45
N ALA A 9 0.72 -7.32 2.32
CA ALA A 9 0.37 -6.30 3.31
C ALA A 9 -0.62 -5.32 2.66
N SER A 10 -1.91 -5.50 2.94
CA SER A 10 -2.96 -4.75 2.25
C SER A 10 -3.58 -3.71 3.19
N GLU A 11 -3.56 -2.44 2.78
CA GLU A 11 -4.21 -1.30 3.44
C GLU A 11 -3.86 -1.19 4.94
N VAL A 12 -2.58 -1.38 5.24
CA VAL A 12 -2.06 -1.39 6.61
C VAL A 12 -0.91 -0.42 6.84
N MET A 13 -0.15 -0.07 5.80
CA MET A 13 1.08 0.71 5.93
C MET A 13 0.83 2.07 6.59
N GLU A 14 -0.22 2.78 6.17
CA GLU A 14 -0.62 4.09 6.69
C GLU A 14 -1.08 4.07 8.15
N HIS A 15 -1.31 2.88 8.71
CA HIS A 15 -1.72 2.66 10.10
C HIS A 15 -0.57 2.19 11.00
N VAL A 16 0.53 1.70 10.42
CA VAL A 16 1.72 1.25 11.17
C VAL A 16 2.45 2.46 11.78
N GLU A 17 2.86 2.33 13.04
CA GLU A 17 3.64 3.37 13.72
C GLU A 17 5.13 3.29 13.39
N ASP A 18 5.71 2.09 13.42
CA ASP A 18 7.12 1.85 13.08
C ASP A 18 7.22 1.16 11.71
N LEU A 19 7.16 2.00 10.66
CA LEU A 19 7.30 1.59 9.27
C LEU A 19 8.64 0.88 8.96
N PRO A 20 9.80 1.36 9.45
CA PRO A 20 11.07 0.65 9.31
C PRO A 20 11.04 -0.78 9.81
N THR A 21 10.58 -1.00 11.05
CA THR A 21 10.50 -2.35 11.64
C THR A 21 9.52 -3.23 10.86
N PHE A 22 8.38 -2.68 10.44
CA PHE A 22 7.41 -3.43 9.65
C PHE A 22 7.96 -3.83 8.27
N ALA A 23 8.64 -2.93 7.57
CA ALA A 23 9.29 -3.23 6.30
C ALA A 23 10.35 -4.34 6.43
N ALA A 24 11.14 -4.32 7.50
CA ALA A 24 12.09 -5.39 7.81
C ALA A 24 11.37 -6.73 8.09
N ALA A 25 10.23 -6.70 8.79
CA ALA A 25 9.44 -7.89 9.09
C ALA A 25 8.79 -8.51 7.83
N LEU A 26 8.28 -7.68 6.90
CA LEU A 26 7.79 -8.15 5.60
C LEU A 26 8.89 -8.90 4.84
N SER A 27 10.12 -8.37 4.87
CA SER A 27 11.28 -9.04 4.29
C SER A 27 11.65 -10.33 4.99
N ALA A 28 11.76 -10.33 6.31
CA ALA A 28 12.10 -11.53 7.05
C ALA A 28 11.08 -12.67 6.84
N SER A 29 9.82 -12.32 6.58
CA SER A 29 8.73 -13.27 6.36
C SER A 29 8.74 -13.91 4.96
N ALA A 30 9.29 -13.24 3.95
CA ALA A 30 9.29 -13.73 2.57
C ALA A 30 10.49 -14.68 2.30
N ALA A 31 10.31 -15.73 1.50
CA ALA A 31 11.41 -16.53 0.97
C ALA A 31 12.29 -15.67 0.00
N PRO A 32 13.53 -16.09 -0.34
CA PRO A 32 14.45 -15.28 -1.17
C PRO A 32 13.86 -14.75 -2.49
N GLN A 33 12.98 -15.51 -3.13
CA GLN A 33 12.34 -15.17 -4.41
C GLN A 33 10.83 -14.90 -4.28
N ALA A 34 10.31 -14.86 -3.05
CA ALA A 34 8.89 -14.66 -2.81
C ALA A 34 8.51 -13.19 -3.07
N PRO A 35 7.42 -12.94 -3.81
CA PRO A 35 6.91 -11.58 -3.99
C PRO A 35 6.35 -11.06 -2.66
N VAL A 36 6.59 -9.78 -2.41
CA VAL A 36 5.90 -9.02 -1.38
C VAL A 36 5.04 -7.97 -2.06
N VAL A 37 3.73 -8.06 -1.84
CA VAL A 37 2.75 -7.11 -2.39
C VAL A 37 2.26 -6.20 -1.27
N VAL A 38 2.36 -4.91 -1.49
CA VAL A 38 1.86 -3.89 -0.56
C VAL A 38 0.76 -3.10 -1.25
N THR A 39 -0.41 -2.98 -0.62
CA THR A 39 -1.44 -2.03 -1.06
C THR A 39 -1.61 -0.92 -0.03
N THR A 40 -1.74 0.32 -0.50
CA THR A 40 -1.89 1.49 0.36
C THR A 40 -2.50 2.66 -0.42
N LEU A 41 -3.07 3.62 0.30
CA LEU A 41 -3.46 4.91 -0.26
C LEU A 41 -2.22 5.75 -0.65
N ASN A 42 -2.28 6.40 -1.82
CA ASN A 42 -1.23 7.29 -2.30
C ASN A 42 -1.41 8.68 -1.67
N ARG A 43 -0.33 9.37 -1.30
CA ARG A 43 -0.42 10.74 -0.76
C ARG A 43 -0.60 11.79 -1.86
N THR A 44 -1.84 11.98 -2.28
CA THR A 44 -2.22 12.94 -3.32
C THR A 44 -3.50 13.68 -2.91
N LEU A 45 -3.83 14.77 -3.61
CA LEU A 45 -5.11 15.45 -3.37
C LEU A 45 -6.33 14.57 -3.74
N PRO A 46 -6.33 13.84 -4.87
CA PRO A 46 -7.42 12.91 -5.18
C PRO A 46 -7.67 11.86 -4.10
N SER A 47 -6.64 11.26 -3.50
CA SER A 47 -6.83 10.25 -2.45
C SER A 47 -7.41 10.85 -1.17
N TYR A 48 -7.00 12.08 -0.80
CA TYR A 48 -7.60 12.79 0.33
C TYR A 48 -9.11 12.98 0.13
N LEU A 49 -9.51 13.44 -1.06
CA LEU A 49 -10.91 13.65 -1.40
C LEU A 49 -11.70 12.34 -1.41
N ALA A 50 -11.13 11.26 -1.97
CA ALA A 50 -11.81 9.98 -2.07
C ALA A 50 -11.89 9.24 -0.71
N ALA A 51 -10.75 9.04 -0.04
CA ALA A 51 -10.69 8.22 1.17
C ALA A 51 -11.24 8.95 2.39
N ILE A 52 -10.90 10.23 2.59
CA ILE A 52 -11.27 10.96 3.81
C ILE A 52 -12.57 11.72 3.61
N VAL A 53 -12.66 12.56 2.57
CA VAL A 53 -13.87 13.39 2.41
C VAL A 53 -15.06 12.52 2.00
N LEU A 54 -14.92 11.73 0.93
CA LEU A 54 -16.02 10.95 0.39
C LEU A 54 -16.32 9.71 1.26
N ALA A 55 -15.35 8.80 1.44
CA ALA A 55 -15.62 7.52 2.10
C ALA A 55 -15.91 7.66 3.61
N GLU A 56 -15.15 8.46 4.36
CA GLU A 56 -15.38 8.61 5.80
C GLU A 56 -16.47 9.63 6.16
N ARG A 57 -16.47 10.81 5.53
CA ARG A 57 -17.33 11.93 5.98
C ARG A 57 -18.70 11.95 5.33
N VAL A 58 -18.77 11.68 4.01
CA VAL A 58 -20.00 11.78 3.21
C VAL A 58 -20.74 10.44 3.15
N LEU A 59 -20.12 9.41 2.55
CA LEU A 59 -20.72 8.10 2.32
C LEU A 59 -20.76 7.24 3.58
N ARG A 60 -19.88 7.52 4.55
CA ARG A 60 -19.72 6.76 5.80
C ARG A 60 -19.48 5.26 5.56
N TRP A 61 -18.75 4.95 4.51
CA TRP A 61 -18.27 3.58 4.23
C TRP A 61 -17.21 3.14 5.23
N VAL A 62 -16.46 4.10 5.77
CA VAL A 62 -15.39 3.88 6.74
C VAL A 62 -15.65 4.79 7.96
N PRO A 63 -15.33 4.37 9.19
CA PRO A 63 -15.42 5.24 10.36
C PRO A 63 -14.61 6.53 10.19
N ARG A 64 -15.10 7.63 10.76
CA ARG A 64 -14.38 8.91 10.72
C ARG A 64 -13.09 8.83 11.53
N GLY A 65 -12.00 9.34 10.96
CA GLY A 65 -10.68 9.36 11.60
C GLY A 65 -9.90 8.08 11.42
N THR A 66 -10.36 7.15 10.57
CA THR A 66 -9.59 5.96 10.20
C THR A 66 -8.29 6.37 9.52
N HIS A 67 -8.34 7.30 8.57
CA HIS A 67 -7.17 7.73 7.82
C HIS A 67 -6.67 9.12 8.23
N ARG A 68 -5.34 9.26 8.19
CA ARG A 68 -4.61 10.53 8.30
C ARG A 68 -3.81 10.71 7.03
N TRP A 69 -4.08 11.77 6.28
CA TRP A 69 -3.52 11.95 4.93
C TRP A 69 -1.99 12.02 4.94
N GLU A 70 -1.41 12.56 6.00
CA GLU A 70 0.04 12.68 6.17
C GLU A 70 0.72 11.31 6.30
N ARG A 71 -0.02 10.27 6.68
CA ARG A 71 0.47 8.89 6.79
C ARG A 71 0.36 8.08 5.50
N PHE A 72 -0.29 8.60 4.47
CA PHE A 72 -0.27 7.95 3.16
C PHE A 72 1.14 8.00 2.60
N LEU A 73 1.53 6.97 1.86
CA LEU A 73 2.86 6.84 1.28
C LEU A 73 2.77 7.03 -0.22
N THR A 74 3.61 7.91 -0.80
CA THR A 74 3.78 7.87 -2.26
C THR A 74 4.51 6.58 -2.68
N PRO A 75 4.38 6.15 -3.95
CA PRO A 75 5.12 4.98 -4.44
C PRO A 75 6.64 5.10 -4.23
N GLU A 76 7.20 6.30 -4.38
CA GLU A 76 8.63 6.56 -4.17
C GLU A 76 9.02 6.42 -2.69
N GLU A 77 8.19 6.94 -1.79
CA GLU A 77 8.42 6.83 -0.34
C GLU A 77 8.36 5.39 0.12
N LEU A 78 7.37 4.63 -0.34
CA LEU A 78 7.29 3.20 -0.07
C LEU A 78 8.50 2.46 -0.65
N ALA A 79 8.91 2.77 -1.88
CA ALA A 79 10.08 2.15 -2.49
C ALA A 79 11.38 2.44 -1.71
N MET A 80 11.57 3.69 -1.26
CA MET A 80 12.72 4.07 -0.43
C MET A 80 12.70 3.38 0.93
N LEU A 81 11.54 3.32 1.60
CA LEU A 81 11.35 2.64 2.88
C LEU A 81 11.70 1.14 2.77
N MET A 82 11.11 0.46 1.79
CA MET A 82 11.31 -0.98 1.57
C MET A 82 12.75 -1.29 1.17
N ARG A 83 13.40 -0.41 0.40
CA ARG A 83 14.82 -0.54 0.07
C ARG A 83 15.72 -0.38 1.29
N ALA A 84 15.50 0.67 2.10
CA ALA A 84 16.35 1.01 3.23
C ALA A 84 16.24 0.00 4.38
N HIS A 85 15.05 -0.50 4.66
CA HIS A 85 14.79 -1.32 5.85
C HIS A 85 14.43 -2.77 5.54
N GLY A 86 13.84 -3.04 4.37
CA GLY A 86 13.47 -4.39 3.93
C GLY A 86 14.50 -5.06 3.01
N ARG A 87 15.50 -4.32 2.49
CA ARG A 87 16.37 -4.81 1.39
C ARG A 87 15.52 -5.36 0.23
N MET A 88 14.51 -4.60 -0.16
CA MET A 88 13.66 -4.94 -1.29
C MET A 88 13.68 -3.87 -2.35
N ARG A 89 13.47 -4.29 -3.59
CA ARG A 89 13.30 -3.40 -4.75
C ARG A 89 11.87 -3.54 -5.27
N MET A 90 11.25 -2.39 -5.55
CA MET A 90 9.96 -2.36 -6.25
C MET A 90 10.18 -2.72 -7.72
N GLU A 91 9.45 -3.70 -8.22
CA GLU A 91 9.45 -4.09 -9.65
C GLU A 91 8.34 -3.38 -10.43
N GLY A 92 7.26 -3.02 -9.77
CA GLY A 92 6.14 -2.32 -10.40
C GLY A 92 5.04 -1.97 -9.43
N ALA A 93 4.15 -1.08 -9.86
CA ALA A 93 2.94 -0.72 -9.14
C ALA A 93 1.77 -0.54 -10.11
N THR A 94 0.55 -0.84 -9.65
CA THR A 94 -0.69 -0.62 -10.39
C THR A 94 -1.74 -0.01 -9.48
N GLY A 95 -2.54 0.91 -10.00
CA GLY A 95 -3.64 1.53 -9.26
C GLY A 95 -4.89 0.68 -9.28
N MET A 96 -5.73 0.82 -8.25
CA MET A 96 -6.98 0.09 -8.11
C MET A 96 -8.16 1.07 -8.11
N LEU A 97 -8.96 1.03 -9.17
CA LEU A 97 -10.10 1.93 -9.36
C LEU A 97 -11.42 1.18 -9.17
N LEU A 98 -12.26 1.69 -8.27
CA LEU A 98 -13.63 1.24 -8.09
C LEU A 98 -14.55 1.96 -9.07
N ASN A 99 -15.34 1.19 -9.84
CA ASN A 99 -16.54 1.70 -10.49
C ASN A 99 -17.73 1.49 -9.54
N PRO A 100 -18.25 2.54 -8.87
CA PRO A 100 -19.30 2.38 -7.87
C PRO A 100 -20.65 1.98 -8.48
N LEU A 101 -20.93 2.36 -9.74
CA LEU A 101 -22.17 2.01 -10.43
C LEU A 101 -22.19 0.53 -10.80
N ALA A 102 -21.09 0.02 -11.34
CA ALA A 102 -20.95 -1.38 -11.71
C ALA A 102 -20.55 -2.29 -10.53
N LYS A 103 -20.12 -1.69 -9.40
CA LYS A 103 -19.53 -2.39 -8.24
C LYS A 103 -18.35 -3.30 -8.62
N THR A 104 -17.56 -2.86 -9.60
CA THR A 104 -16.39 -3.61 -10.08
C THR A 104 -15.11 -2.85 -9.83
N TRP A 105 -14.03 -3.59 -9.59
CA TRP A 105 -12.69 -3.05 -9.50
C TRP A 105 -11.94 -3.31 -10.80
N ARG A 106 -11.05 -2.38 -11.16
CA ARG A 106 -10.10 -2.56 -12.25
C ARG A 106 -8.71 -2.12 -11.81
N PHE A 107 -7.71 -2.83 -12.32
CA PHE A 107 -6.31 -2.42 -12.23
C PHE A 107 -5.96 -1.49 -13.39
N GLY A 108 -5.02 -0.57 -13.17
CA GLY A 108 -4.58 0.38 -14.19
C GLY A 108 -3.29 1.09 -13.83
N THR A 109 -2.89 2.04 -14.68
CA THR A 109 -1.67 2.83 -14.49
C THR A 109 -1.88 4.08 -13.63
N ASP A 110 -3.13 4.45 -13.35
CA ASP A 110 -3.46 5.62 -12.52
C ASP A 110 -3.30 5.29 -11.03
N LEU A 111 -2.23 5.81 -10.43
CA LEU A 111 -1.92 5.62 -9.01
C LEU A 111 -2.49 6.74 -8.13
N SER A 112 -3.35 7.62 -8.66
CA SER A 112 -3.75 8.85 -7.97
C SER A 112 -4.49 8.63 -6.67
N ILE A 113 -5.17 7.50 -6.47
CA ILE A 113 -5.92 7.20 -5.23
C ILE A 113 -5.15 6.23 -4.33
N ASN A 114 -4.82 5.06 -4.88
CA ASN A 114 -4.17 3.96 -4.20
C ASN A 114 -3.31 3.20 -5.22
N TYR A 115 -2.53 2.26 -4.72
CA TYR A 115 -1.75 1.37 -5.56
C TYR A 115 -1.45 0.05 -4.87
N ALA A 116 -1.23 -0.99 -5.67
CA ALA A 116 -0.62 -2.25 -5.29
C ALA A 116 0.80 -2.29 -5.86
N ALA A 117 1.81 -2.31 -5.00
CA ALA A 117 3.22 -2.35 -5.36
C ALA A 117 3.80 -3.76 -5.13
N HIS A 118 4.55 -4.25 -6.11
CA HIS A 118 5.24 -5.55 -6.08
C HIS A 118 6.72 -5.35 -5.77
N PHE A 119 7.21 -6.07 -4.78
CA PHE A 119 8.59 -6.05 -4.30
C PHE A 119 9.24 -7.43 -4.35
N VAL A 120 10.53 -7.43 -4.63
CA VAL A 120 11.42 -8.60 -4.54
C VAL A 120 12.62 -8.27 -3.65
N LYS A 121 13.18 -9.27 -2.98
CA LYS A 121 14.42 -9.11 -2.19
C LYS A 121 15.58 -8.75 -3.10
N THR A 122 16.45 -7.88 -2.60
CA THR A 122 17.76 -7.61 -3.18
C THR A 122 18.80 -8.43 -2.44
N ASP A 123 19.71 -9.05 -3.19
CA ASP A 123 20.87 -9.78 -2.63
C ASP A 123 21.76 -8.89 -1.73
#